data_AF-A0A1G4TBK8-F1
#
_entry.id   AF-A0A1G4TBK8-F1
#
_cell.length_a   1.000
_cell.length_b   1.000
_cell.length_c   1.000
_cell.angle_alpha   90.00
_cell.angle_beta   90.00
_cell.angle_gamma   90.00
#
_symmetry.space_group_name_H-M   'P 1'
#
loop_
_entity.id
_entity.type
_entity.pdbx_description
1 polymer ?
#
loop_
_entity_poly.entity_id
_entity_poly.type
_entity_poly.pdbx_seq_one_letter_code
_entity_poly.pdbx_strand_id
1 'polypeptide(L)'
;MKYLSHTLMAVSASLMAFATQAHAQMVPQGSSPISNALDWIQGTLMGKVATTVAVIAVAAVGFMMLTGRMNWRFGATVIVGCFILFGAATIVGGIQAVAN
;
A
#
# COMPACT_ATOMS: atom_id res chain seq x y z
N MET A 1 -6.76 25.80 11.88
CA MET A 1 -6.55 24.51 12.60
C MET A 1 -7.70 23.50 12.46
N LYS A 2 -8.88 23.82 11.90
CA LYS A 2 -10.01 22.87 11.75
C LYS A 2 -9.99 21.98 10.50
N TYR A 3 -9.19 22.32 9.48
CA TYR A 3 -9.14 21.56 8.21
C TYR A 3 -8.18 20.37 8.25
N LEU A 4 -7.20 20.39 9.16
CA LEU A 4 -6.19 19.34 9.26
C LEU A 4 -6.71 18.10 9.99
N SER A 5 -7.64 18.26 10.94
CA SER A 5 -8.26 17.12 11.63
C SER A 5 -9.28 16.40 10.74
N HIS A 6 -9.93 17.12 9.81
CA HIS A 6 -10.94 16.54 8.93
C HIS A 6 -10.33 15.64 7.84
N THR A 7 -9.19 16.02 7.26
CA THR A 7 -8.45 15.17 6.32
C THR A 7 -7.81 13.96 7.00
N LEU A 8 -7.37 14.11 8.26
CA LEU A 8 -6.88 12.98 9.07
C LEU A 8 -8.01 11.99 9.43
N MET A 9 -9.24 12.44 9.68
CA MET A 9 -10.39 11.56 9.93
C MET A 9 -10.91 10.85 8.66
N ALA A 10 -10.82 11.49 7.49
CA ALA A 10 -11.22 10.87 6.23
C ALA A 10 -10.24 9.77 5.77
N VAL A 11 -8.94 9.94 6.04
CA VAL A 11 -7.90 8.95 5.75
C VAL A 11 -7.98 7.75 6.70
N SER A 12 -8.26 7.96 7.99
CA SER A 12 -8.41 6.85 8.94
C SER A 12 -9.70 6.03 8.71
N ALA A 13 -10.79 6.67 8.27
CA ALA A 13 -12.01 5.96 7.89
C ALA A 13 -11.82 5.09 6.63
N SER A 14 -11.02 5.55 5.67
CA SER A 14 -10.73 4.77 4.45
C SER A 14 -9.79 3.60 4.73
N LEU A 15 -8.83 3.73 5.66
CA LEU A 15 -7.94 2.63 6.07
C LEU A 15 -8.67 1.44 6.71
N MET A 16 -9.79 1.66 7.40
CA MET A 16 -10.59 0.57 7.99
C MET A 16 -11.41 -0.22 6.96
N ALA A 17 -11.68 0.35 5.78
CA ALA A 17 -12.44 -0.32 4.73
C ALA A 17 -11.60 -1.34 3.91
N PHE A 18 -10.26 -1.21 3.91
CA PHE A 18 -9.37 -2.11 3.16
C PHE A 18 -8.87 -3.32 3.98
N ALA A 19 -9.08 -3.35 5.30
CA ALA A 19 -8.53 -4.39 6.17
C ALA A 19 -9.30 -5.73 6.13
N THR A 20 -10.35 -5.87 5.31
CA THR A 20 -11.29 -7.01 5.36
C THR A 20 -11.26 -7.94 4.13
N GLN A 21 -10.11 -8.11 3.47
CA GLN A 21 -9.99 -9.13 2.40
C GLN A 21 -8.82 -10.07 2.63
N ALA A 22 -8.98 -11.01 3.56
CA ALA A 22 -8.16 -12.22 3.64
C ALA A 22 -8.96 -13.39 4.23
N HIS A 23 -9.98 -13.85 3.50
CA HIS A 23 -10.50 -15.21 3.65
C HIS A 23 -10.18 -16.00 2.38
N ALA A 24 -8.96 -16.56 2.32
CA ALA A 24 -8.61 -17.55 1.30
C ALA A 24 -9.08 -18.92 1.80
N GLN A 25 -10.14 -19.41 1.19
CA GLN A 25 -10.81 -20.67 1.48
C GLN A 25 -9.92 -21.85 1.02
N MET A 26 -9.75 -22.83 1.91
CA MET A 26 -8.98 -24.07 1.77
C MET A 26 -9.23 -24.75 0.40
N VAL A 27 -8.18 -24.85 -0.45
CA VAL A 27 -8.22 -25.55 -1.75
C VAL A 27 -7.68 -26.98 -1.57
N PRO A 28 -8.38 -28.04 -2.03
CA PRO A 28 -7.94 -29.43 -1.90
C PRO A 28 -6.58 -29.71 -2.56
N GLN A 29 -5.77 -30.54 -1.88
CA GLN A 29 -4.47 -31.00 -2.36
C GLN A 29 -4.66 -31.92 -3.59
N GLY A 30 -4.36 -31.39 -4.77
CA GLY A 30 -4.48 -32.10 -6.04
C GLY A 30 -4.51 -31.20 -7.28
N SER A 31 -4.65 -29.88 -7.11
CA SER A 31 -4.78 -28.93 -8.22
C SER A 31 -3.48 -28.16 -8.49
N SER A 32 -2.43 -28.82 -8.98
CA SER A 32 -1.12 -28.19 -9.24
C SER A 32 -1.15 -27.00 -10.23
N PRO A 33 -1.94 -27.00 -11.32
CA PRO A 33 -2.05 -25.84 -12.20
C PRO A 33 -2.99 -24.75 -11.67
N ILE A 34 -4.05 -25.13 -10.94
CA ILE A 34 -5.01 -24.17 -10.37
C ILE A 34 -4.37 -23.41 -9.20
N SER A 35 -3.62 -24.09 -8.32
CA SER A 35 -2.89 -23.43 -7.24
C SER A 35 -1.85 -22.45 -7.79
N ASN A 36 -1.08 -22.82 -8.82
CA ASN A 36 -0.17 -21.89 -9.50
C ASN A 36 -0.89 -20.71 -10.17
N ALA A 37 -2.05 -20.94 -10.78
CA ALA A 37 -2.86 -19.86 -11.36
C ALA A 37 -3.43 -18.94 -10.28
N LEU A 38 -3.87 -19.49 -9.15
CA LEU A 38 -4.36 -18.74 -8.00
C LEU A 38 -3.23 -17.92 -7.35
N ASP A 39 -2.02 -18.49 -7.21
CA ASP A 39 -0.85 -17.76 -6.70
C ASP A 39 -0.42 -16.64 -7.66
N TRP A 40 -0.52 -16.84 -8.97
CA TRP A 40 -0.26 -15.78 -9.95
C TRP A 40 -1.31 -14.66 -9.89
N ILE A 41 -2.59 -15.00 -9.78
CA ILE A 41 -3.68 -14.03 -9.61
C ILE A 41 -3.53 -13.30 -8.27
N GLN A 42 -3.22 -14.02 -7.19
CA GLN A 42 -2.97 -13.43 -5.89
C GLN A 42 -1.74 -12.50 -5.91
N GLY A 43 -0.64 -12.92 -6.53
CA GLY A 43 0.57 -12.11 -6.65
C GLY A 43 0.38 -10.86 -7.51
N THR A 44 -0.47 -10.93 -8.54
CA THR A 44 -0.79 -9.74 -9.36
C THR A 44 -1.74 -8.79 -8.63
N LEU A 45 -2.80 -9.31 -8.00
CA LEU A 45 -3.79 -8.52 -7.25
C LEU A 45 -3.22 -7.91 -5.96
N MET A 46 -2.33 -8.61 -5.26
CA MET A 46 -1.72 -8.11 -4.03
C MET A 46 -0.40 -7.36 -4.27
N GLY A 47 0.35 -7.69 -5.32
CA GLY A 47 1.67 -7.08 -5.57
C GLY A 47 1.63 -5.90 -6.54
N LYS A 48 1.21 -6.13 -7.79
CA LYS A 48 1.25 -5.10 -8.85
C LYS A 48 0.14 -4.07 -8.69
N VAL A 49 -1.07 -4.51 -8.33
CA VAL A 49 -2.19 -3.59 -8.12
C VAL A 49 -1.94 -2.72 -6.88
N ALA A 50 -1.48 -3.29 -5.78
CA ALA A 50 -1.19 -2.53 -4.55
C ALA A 50 -0.15 -1.43 -4.77
N THR A 51 0.93 -1.75 -5.49
CA THR A 51 1.97 -0.76 -5.80
C THR A 51 1.46 0.35 -6.72
N THR A 52 0.62 0.01 -7.71
CA THR A 52 0.03 1.00 -8.63
C THR A 52 -0.91 1.98 -7.91
N VAL A 53 -1.77 1.48 -7.03
CA VAL A 53 -2.69 2.32 -6.22
C VAL A 53 -1.91 3.28 -5.32
N ALA A 54 -0.84 2.79 -4.69
CA ALA A 54 -0.03 3.62 -3.83
C ALA A 54 0.72 4.73 -4.61
N VAL A 55 1.10 4.51 -5.88
CA VAL A 55 1.68 5.57 -6.74
C VAL A 55 0.65 6.64 -7.13
N ILE A 56 -0.62 6.26 -7.38
CA ILE A 56 -1.70 7.21 -7.66
C ILE A 56 -1.91 8.17 -6.47
N ALA A 57 -1.81 7.66 -5.24
CA ALA A 57 -1.87 8.48 -4.04
C ALA A 57 -0.71 9.51 -3.96
N VAL A 58 0.51 9.12 -4.36
CA VAL A 58 1.66 10.04 -4.44
C VAL A 58 1.44 11.14 -5.48
N ALA A 59 0.91 10.79 -6.65
CA ALA A 59 0.59 11.75 -7.70
C ALA A 59 -0.46 12.78 -7.23
N ALA A 60 -1.49 12.33 -6.52
CA ALA A 60 -2.51 13.21 -5.93
C ALA A 60 -1.91 14.20 -4.91
N VAL A 61 -0.91 13.77 -4.14
CA VAL A 61 -0.19 14.66 -3.21
C VAL A 61 0.66 15.69 -3.96
N GLY A 62 1.34 15.30 -5.04
CA GLY A 62 2.06 16.24 -5.92
C GLY A 62 1.13 17.29 -6.52
N PHE A 63 -0.07 16.89 -6.94
CA PHE A 63 -1.11 17.80 -7.41
C PHE A 63 -1.56 18.78 -6.31
N MET A 64 -1.70 18.30 -5.08
CA MET A 64 -2.04 19.13 -3.92
C MET A 64 -0.91 20.11 -3.54
N MET A 65 0.36 19.81 -3.83
CA MET A 65 1.48 20.75 -3.64
C MET A 65 1.45 21.91 -4.63
N LEU A 66 1.03 21.67 -5.87
CA LEU A 66 0.94 22.69 -6.92
C LEU A 66 -0.16 23.72 -6.65
N THR A 67 -1.12 23.43 -5.76
CA THR A 67 -2.13 24.42 -5.31
C THR A 67 -1.56 25.57 -4.47
N GLY A 68 -0.23 25.62 -4.28
CA GLY A 68 0.51 26.82 -3.87
C GLY A 68 0.40 27.22 -2.40
N ARG A 69 -0.45 26.54 -1.62
CA ARG A 69 -0.68 26.83 -0.19
C ARG A 69 -0.22 25.72 0.77
N MET A 70 0.46 24.69 0.27
CA MET A 70 0.90 23.56 1.10
C MET A 70 2.25 23.82 1.75
N ASN A 71 2.33 23.64 3.07
CA ASN A 71 3.57 23.67 3.82
C ASN A 71 4.51 22.57 3.29
N TRP A 72 5.69 22.93 2.80
CA TRP A 72 6.70 22.00 2.30
C TRP A 72 7.00 20.83 3.27
N ARG A 73 6.84 21.07 4.58
CA ARG A 73 6.91 20.05 5.64
C ARG A 73 5.90 18.91 5.47
N PHE A 74 4.67 19.21 5.03
CA PHE A 74 3.67 18.18 4.74
C PHE A 74 4.12 17.29 3.58
N GLY A 75 4.79 17.88 2.61
CA GLY A 75 5.35 17.15 1.49
C GLY A 75 6.43 16.17 1.85
N ALA A 76 7.39 16.63 2.64
CA ALA A 76 8.46 15.78 3.15
C ALA A 76 7.90 14.57 3.91
N THR A 77 6.90 14.77 4.78
CA THR A 77 6.29 13.67 5.55
C THR A 77 5.61 12.63 4.66
N VAL A 78 4.91 13.03 3.59
CA VAL A 78 4.29 12.07 2.67
C VAL A 78 5.34 11.26 1.91
N ILE A 79 6.40 11.91 1.43
CA ILE A 79 7.48 11.22 0.70
C ILE A 79 8.15 10.18 1.61
N VAL A 80 8.40 10.53 2.87
CA VAL A 80 8.93 9.60 3.89
C VAL A 80 7.96 8.44 4.15
N GLY A 81 6.65 8.71 4.27
CA GLY A 81 5.65 7.66 4.45
C GLY A 81 5.57 6.69 3.25
N CYS A 82 5.66 7.23 2.04
CA CYS A 82 5.72 6.44 0.82
C CYS A 82 6.96 5.54 0.79
N PHE A 83 8.13 6.07 1.15
CA PHE A 83 9.36 5.28 1.25
C PHE A 83 9.21 4.09 2.21
N ILE A 84 8.55 4.28 3.36
CA ILE A 84 8.32 3.20 4.32
C ILE A 84 7.36 2.14 3.78
N LEU A 85 6.23 2.53 3.16
CA LEU A 85 5.25 1.59 2.59
C LEU A 85 5.86 0.70 1.49
N PHE A 86 6.60 1.30 0.55
CA PHE A 86 7.17 0.58 -0.59
C PHE A 86 8.52 -0.09 -0.28
N GLY A 87 9.31 0.49 0.63
CA GLY A 87 10.62 -0.03 1.02
C GLY A 87 10.59 -1.13 2.09
N ALA A 88 9.47 -1.31 2.80
CA ALA A 88 9.36 -2.32 3.85
C ALA A 88 9.64 -3.75 3.34
N ALA A 89 9.14 -4.11 2.16
CA ALA A 89 9.30 -5.46 1.62
C ALA A 89 10.76 -5.80 1.30
N THR A 90 11.54 -4.84 0.77
CA THR A 90 12.97 -5.01 0.50
C THR A 90 13.79 -5.09 1.80
N ILE A 91 13.42 -4.33 2.82
CA ILE A 91 14.06 -4.41 4.14
C ILE A 91 13.82 -5.79 4.77
N VAL A 92 12.57 -6.26 4.75
CA VAL A 92 12.19 -7.57 5.29
C VAL A 92 12.86 -8.71 4.52
N GLY A 93 12.87 -8.63 3.19
CA GLY A 93 13.56 -9.62 2.35
C GLY A 93 15.06 -9.70 2.63
N GLY A 94 15.72 -8.56 2.85
CA GLY A 94 17.14 -8.52 3.24
C GLY A 94 17.40 -9.16 4.60
N ILE A 95 16.52 -8.95 5.58
CA ILE A 95 16.63 -9.60 6.90
C ILE A 95 16.43 -11.10 6.79
N GLN A 96 15.42 -11.55 6.04
CA GLN A 96 15.15 -12.98 5.83
C GLN A 96 16.28 -13.69 5.07
N ALA A 97 16.96 -12.99 4.15
CA ALA A 97 18.10 -13.53 3.40
C ALA A 97 19.35 -13.78 4.26
N VAL A 98 19.49 -13.09 5.40
CA VAL A 98 20.58 -13.31 6.37
C VAL A 98 20.16 -14.30 7.48
N ALA A 99 18.86 -14.45 7.69
CA ALA A 99 18.30 -15.37 8.68
C ALA A 99 18.23 -16.83 8.20
N ASN A 100 18.47 -17.08 6.91
CA ASN A 100 18.63 -18.42 6.30
C ASN A 100 20.09 -18.62 5.88
#